data_AF-C8PIY3-F1
#
_entry.id   AF-C8PIY3-F1
#
_cell.length_a   1.000
_cell.length_b   1.000
_cell.length_c   1.000
_cell.angle_alpha   90.00
_cell.angle_beta   90.00
_cell.angle_gamma   90.00
#
_symmetry.space_group_name_H-M   'P 1'
#
loop_
_entity.id
_entity.type
_entity.pdbx_description
1 polymer ?
#
loop_
_entity_poly.entity_id
_entity_poly.type
_entity_poly.pdbx_seq_one_letter_code
_entity_poly.pdbx_strand_id
1 'polypeptide(L)'
;MKTFLKTLLKIIKNIFKGIFYTAVFIGLFALALKVQTGRFKSTSSHYTVTANTKVDPNSELAKYVTQKEINAVGYRYWDIDEEEVRDNPTMELLRRSLKSKDTDKILKFMQDNNISVDTPLHFGVTPLMYASFYDDEKTAKKLIEMGADPHKKDNYELSPMAYAMENNATKSVRLLLDSGVKFDEVEIVQETYGIMDVENWIDSVSFDENATPIIHYRTKEVLFSGGGEPYYFISHLVRNNMYDIMKMVLESGYRPYTYSTFNMGEVSVSNKLEEIPGYKNIKNTNKEYGVEEFRLYMSVYGGLLDVPEPGAMIDLLLQYDIGGIPNDEFLKRMYDDKCYETYRYDIAVGYYKMGSMFDSAFLQKHCSDKNATFKNIKEYILFAVGQKKLMK
;
A
#
# COMPACT_ATOMS: atom_id res chain seq x y z
N MET A 1 -17.57 10.96 75.06
CA MET A 1 -16.42 11.70 74.50
C MET A 1 -15.73 10.97 73.33
N LYS A 2 -15.30 9.71 73.47
CA LYS A 2 -14.63 8.94 72.38
C LYS A 2 -15.48 8.74 71.11
N THR A 3 -16.79 8.54 71.24
CA THR A 3 -17.71 8.33 70.11
C THR A 3 -17.92 9.61 69.30
N PHE A 4 -18.09 10.75 69.99
CA PHE A 4 -18.22 12.07 69.37
C PHE A 4 -16.95 12.47 68.59
N LEU A 5 -15.77 12.23 69.17
CA LEU A 5 -14.49 12.53 68.52
C LEU A 5 -14.26 11.67 67.25
N LYS A 6 -14.68 10.40 67.27
CA LYS A 6 -14.61 9.51 66.08
C LYS A 6 -15.55 9.97 64.96
N THR A 7 -16.77 10.39 65.31
CA THR A 7 -17.73 10.92 64.33
C THR A 7 -17.22 12.23 63.72
N LEU A 8 -16.68 13.13 64.54
CA LEU A 8 -16.10 14.39 64.10
C LEU A 8 -14.90 14.17 63.15
N LEU A 9 -13.98 13.25 63.48
CA LEU A 9 -12.85 12.87 62.63
C LEU A 9 -13.28 12.26 61.30
N LYS A 10 -14.38 11.49 61.28
CA LYS A 10 -14.94 10.91 60.04
C LYS A 10 -15.55 11.98 59.15
N ILE A 11 -16.26 12.94 59.72
CA ILE A 11 -16.82 14.10 59.01
C ILE A 11 -15.68 14.94 58.42
N ILE A 12 -14.65 15.26 59.21
CA ILE A 12 -13.49 16.01 58.75
C ILE A 12 -12.77 15.29 57.60
N LYS A 13 -12.53 13.98 57.71
CA LYS A 13 -11.91 13.20 56.61
C LYS A 13 -12.76 13.20 55.33
N ASN A 14 -14.08 13.15 55.44
CA ASN A 14 -14.97 13.21 54.28
C ASN A 14 -14.98 14.59 53.63
N ILE A 15 -14.90 15.67 54.43
CA ILE A 15 -14.74 17.03 53.93
C ILE A 15 -13.42 17.18 53.18
N PHE A 16 -12.30 16.69 53.75
CA PHE A 16 -11.00 16.73 53.07
C PHE A 16 -10.97 15.90 51.78
N LYS A 17 -11.63 14.72 51.75
CA LYS A 17 -11.80 13.95 50.51
C LYS A 17 -12.62 14.71 49.47
N GLY A 18 -13.71 15.36 49.89
CA GLY A 18 -14.52 16.20 49.00
C GLY A 18 -13.70 17.32 48.39
N ILE A 19 -12.95 18.07 49.20
CA ILE A 19 -12.06 19.15 48.73
C ILE A 19 -11.01 18.62 47.76
N PHE A 20 -10.42 17.45 48.06
CA PHE A 20 -9.43 16.81 47.18
C PHE A 20 -10.03 16.43 45.82
N TYR A 21 -11.19 15.78 45.79
CA TYR A 21 -11.84 15.41 44.53
C TYR A 21 -12.27 16.64 43.72
N THR A 22 -12.76 17.69 44.38
CA THR A 22 -13.08 18.96 43.71
C THR A 22 -11.83 19.63 43.12
N ALA A 23 -10.70 19.61 43.83
CA ALA A 23 -9.44 20.15 43.31
C ALA A 23 -8.90 19.35 42.12
N VAL A 24 -8.99 18.01 42.16
CA VAL A 24 -8.64 17.14 41.03
C VAL A 24 -9.56 17.40 39.84
N PHE A 25 -10.87 17.54 40.07
CA PHE A 25 -11.84 17.83 39.02
C PHE A 25 -11.59 19.21 38.39
N ILE A 26 -11.31 20.24 39.19
CA ILE A 26 -10.93 21.58 38.68
C ILE A 26 -9.61 21.51 37.91
N GLY A 27 -8.63 20.73 38.37
CA GLY A 27 -7.37 20.52 37.66
C GLY A 27 -7.56 19.82 36.31
N LEU A 28 -8.35 18.75 36.26
CA LEU A 28 -8.70 18.04 35.04
C LEU A 28 -9.57 18.88 34.12
N PHE A 29 -10.48 19.69 34.65
CA PHE A 29 -11.31 20.62 33.90
C PHE A 29 -10.49 21.79 33.35
N ALA A 30 -9.53 22.32 34.10
CA ALA A 30 -8.58 23.32 33.62
C ALA A 30 -7.64 22.71 32.56
N LEU A 31 -7.24 21.44 32.69
CA LEU A 31 -6.48 20.71 31.68
C LEU A 31 -7.31 20.47 30.42
N ALA A 32 -8.56 20.04 30.57
CA ALA A 32 -9.52 19.85 29.47
C ALA A 32 -9.83 21.18 28.77
N LEU A 33 -9.99 22.27 29.53
CA LEU A 33 -10.06 23.62 28.99
C LEU A 33 -8.75 24.01 28.32
N LYS A 34 -7.57 23.66 28.83
CA LYS A 34 -6.29 23.92 28.17
C LYS A 34 -6.09 23.05 26.91
N VAL A 35 -6.75 21.91 26.80
CA VAL A 35 -6.79 21.06 25.60
C VAL A 35 -7.83 21.58 24.59
N GLN A 36 -9.00 22.06 25.03
CA GLN A 36 -10.02 22.68 24.18
C GLN A 36 -9.66 24.11 23.73
N THR A 37 -9.05 24.91 24.61
CA THR A 37 -8.53 26.27 24.34
C THR A 37 -7.09 26.25 23.85
N GLY A 38 -6.40 25.12 24.03
CA GLY A 38 -5.32 24.65 23.18
C GLY A 38 -5.86 24.30 21.79
N ARG A 39 -6.62 25.22 21.19
CA ARG A 39 -6.33 25.57 19.80
C ARG A 39 -4.83 25.64 19.75
N PHE A 40 -4.19 24.74 19.00
CA PHE A 40 -2.88 25.01 18.47
C PHE A 40 -2.91 26.48 18.11
N LYS A 41 -2.15 27.33 18.83
CA LYS A 41 -1.78 28.61 18.25
C LYS A 41 -0.99 28.16 17.04
N SER A 42 -1.69 27.99 15.92
CA SER A 42 -1.10 28.02 14.61
C SER A 42 -0.46 29.40 14.60
N THR A 43 0.80 29.46 15.00
CA THR A 43 1.69 30.47 14.45
C THR A 43 1.53 30.25 12.96
N SER A 44 0.77 31.11 12.30
CA SER A 44 0.62 31.03 10.87
C SER A 44 2.03 31.15 10.32
N SER A 45 2.64 30.03 9.95
CA SER A 45 3.76 30.07 9.04
C SER A 45 3.20 30.80 7.82
N HIS A 46 3.83 31.89 7.38
CA HIS A 46 3.43 32.60 6.16
C HIS A 46 3.65 31.76 4.88
N TYR A 47 3.88 30.45 5.03
CA TYR A 47 4.13 29.50 3.96
C TYR A 47 2.87 28.71 3.69
N THR A 48 2.28 28.92 2.51
CA THR A 48 1.36 27.96 1.91
C THR A 48 2.21 26.92 1.19
N VAL A 49 2.20 25.68 1.66
CA VAL A 49 2.86 24.56 0.99
C VAL A 49 1.82 23.85 0.13
N THR A 50 2.11 23.78 -1.15
CA THR A 50 1.35 23.04 -2.17
C THR A 50 2.21 21.93 -2.75
N ALA A 51 1.60 20.97 -3.44
CA ALA A 51 2.29 19.83 -4.07
C ALA A 51 3.45 20.23 -5.01
N ASN A 52 3.43 21.44 -5.56
CA ASN A 52 4.46 21.99 -6.45
C ASN A 52 5.44 22.94 -5.75
N THR A 53 5.42 23.04 -4.42
CA THR A 53 6.34 23.89 -3.66
C THR A 53 7.77 23.32 -3.74
N LYS A 54 8.74 24.18 -4.11
CA LYS A 54 10.17 23.83 -4.08
C LYS A 54 10.81 24.37 -2.80
N VAL A 55 11.36 23.49 -1.97
CA VAL A 55 12.08 23.85 -0.75
C VAL A 55 13.51 24.22 -1.10
N ASP A 56 13.86 25.49 -0.97
CA ASP A 56 15.27 25.89 -0.93
C ASP A 56 15.87 25.39 0.40
N PRO A 57 16.94 24.55 0.39
CA PRO A 57 17.57 24.02 1.59
C PRO A 57 18.04 25.08 2.59
N ASN A 58 18.27 26.32 2.15
CA ASN A 58 18.70 27.43 3.00
C ASN A 58 17.54 28.33 3.46
N SER A 59 16.30 28.04 3.06
CA SER A 59 15.12 28.82 3.44
C SER A 59 14.63 28.52 4.85
N GLU A 60 13.86 29.44 5.42
CA GLU A 60 13.17 29.21 6.70
C GLU A 60 12.17 28.04 6.59
N LEU A 61 11.60 27.80 5.40
CA LEU A 61 10.68 26.69 5.13
C LEU A 61 11.37 25.32 5.32
N ALA A 62 12.65 25.20 4.95
CA ALA A 62 13.42 23.96 5.08
C ALA A 62 13.59 23.48 6.54
N LYS A 63 13.32 24.34 7.53
CA LYS A 63 13.31 23.95 8.95
C LYS A 63 12.08 23.14 9.33
N TYR A 64 11.02 23.17 8.51
CA TYR A 64 9.72 22.59 8.83
C TYR A 64 9.32 21.44 7.92
N VAL A 65 9.78 21.44 6.67
CA VAL A 65 9.40 20.43 5.68
C VAL A 65 10.55 20.18 4.70
N THR A 66 10.76 18.92 4.35
CA THR A 66 11.70 18.47 3.33
C THR A 66 11.04 18.41 1.95
N GLN A 67 11.83 18.49 0.87
CA GLN A 67 11.27 18.30 -0.48
C GLN A 67 10.59 16.93 -0.62
N LYS A 68 11.14 15.88 0.01
CA LYS A 68 10.56 14.53 0.01
C LYS A 68 9.16 14.52 0.63
N GLU A 69 8.95 15.21 1.75
CA GLU A 69 7.63 15.33 2.38
C GLU A 69 6.64 16.12 1.52
N ILE A 70 7.08 17.19 0.85
CA ILE A 70 6.21 17.92 -0.09
C ILE A 70 5.82 17.03 -1.27
N ASN A 71 6.79 16.33 -1.86
CA ASN A 71 6.53 15.41 -2.97
C ASN A 71 5.54 14.33 -2.54
N ALA A 72 5.72 13.73 -1.35
CA ALA A 72 4.81 12.73 -0.77
C ALA A 72 3.38 13.24 -0.60
N VAL A 73 3.19 14.51 -0.21
CA VAL A 73 1.87 15.14 -0.21
C VAL A 73 1.34 15.23 -1.65
N GLY A 74 2.20 15.58 -2.61
CA GLY A 74 1.88 15.60 -4.03
C GLY A 74 1.31 14.29 -4.57
N TYR A 75 1.92 13.16 -4.22
CA TYR A 75 1.42 11.83 -4.58
C TYR A 75 -0.05 11.63 -4.18
N ARG A 76 -0.48 12.10 -3.00
CA ARG A 76 -1.87 11.85 -2.55
C ARG A 76 -2.95 12.60 -3.32
N TYR A 77 -2.61 13.72 -3.93
CA TYR A 77 -3.57 14.64 -4.52
C TYR A 77 -3.45 14.73 -6.05
N TRP A 78 -2.37 14.20 -6.60
CA TRP A 78 -2.13 14.21 -8.03
C TRP A 78 -2.70 12.95 -8.68
N ASP A 79 -3.36 13.11 -9.82
CA ASP A 79 -3.77 12.03 -10.71
C ASP A 79 -3.45 12.47 -12.15
N ILE A 80 -2.90 11.59 -12.98
CA ILE A 80 -2.59 11.90 -14.39
C ILE A 80 -3.84 12.35 -15.15
N ASP A 81 -5.00 11.91 -14.68
CA ASP A 81 -6.30 12.11 -15.27
C ASP A 81 -7.12 13.22 -14.63
N GLU A 82 -6.60 13.88 -13.59
CA GLU A 82 -7.24 15.00 -12.90
C GLU A 82 -7.90 15.97 -13.90
N GLU A 83 -9.18 16.28 -13.68
CA GLU A 83 -10.00 17.11 -14.58
C GLU A 83 -9.91 18.62 -14.27
N GLU A 84 -8.86 19.07 -13.56
CA GLU A 84 -8.69 20.49 -13.31
C GLU A 84 -8.45 21.26 -14.62
N VAL A 85 -9.38 22.15 -14.94
CA VAL A 85 -9.24 23.12 -16.04
C VAL A 85 -8.22 24.19 -15.63
N ARG A 86 -7.07 24.22 -16.29
CA ARG A 86 -5.99 25.18 -16.04
C ARG A 86 -5.80 26.16 -17.20
N ASP A 87 -5.06 27.24 -16.94
CA ASP A 87 -4.85 28.41 -17.82
C ASP A 87 -4.11 28.14 -19.16
N ASN A 88 -3.98 26.88 -19.60
CA ASN A 88 -3.41 26.53 -20.90
C ASN A 88 -4.31 25.57 -21.70
N PRO A 89 -5.28 26.11 -22.49
CA PRO A 89 -6.20 25.31 -23.29
C PRO A 89 -5.51 24.38 -24.29
N THR A 90 -4.38 24.78 -24.86
CA THR A 90 -3.63 23.95 -25.82
C THR A 90 -3.09 22.68 -25.16
N MET A 91 -2.52 22.79 -23.96
CA MET A 91 -2.03 21.63 -23.21
C MET A 91 -3.16 20.73 -22.74
N GLU A 92 -4.30 21.30 -22.34
CA GLU A 92 -5.48 20.51 -21.97
C GLU A 92 -6.04 19.73 -23.17
N LEU A 93 -6.05 20.32 -24.37
CA LEU A 93 -6.43 19.62 -25.60
C LEU A 93 -5.42 18.53 -25.98
N LEU A 94 -4.13 18.77 -25.81
CA LEU A 94 -3.09 17.74 -26.00
C LEU A 94 -3.30 16.57 -25.03
N ARG A 95 -3.51 16.87 -23.73
CA ARG A 95 -3.78 15.88 -22.70
C ARG A 95 -4.96 14.98 -23.05
N ARG A 96 -6.11 15.57 -23.39
CA ARG A 96 -7.30 14.82 -23.83
C ARG A 96 -7.03 13.99 -25.08
N SER A 97 -6.19 14.49 -25.99
CA SER A 97 -5.81 13.74 -27.20
C SER A 97 -4.92 12.54 -26.86
N LEU A 98 -3.99 12.66 -25.91
CA LEU A 98 -3.16 11.55 -25.44
C LEU A 98 -4.00 10.39 -24.89
N LYS A 99 -5.12 10.69 -24.19
CA LYS A 99 -6.08 9.66 -23.72
C LYS A 99 -6.74 8.87 -24.85
N SER A 100 -6.89 9.49 -26.03
CA SER A 100 -7.57 8.85 -27.16
C SER A 100 -6.75 7.75 -27.84
N LYS A 101 -5.43 7.69 -27.58
CA LYS A 101 -4.47 6.76 -28.20
C LYS A 101 -4.42 6.81 -29.73
N ASP A 102 -4.95 7.88 -30.32
CA ASP A 102 -4.87 8.15 -31.75
C ASP A 102 -3.53 8.82 -32.05
N THR A 103 -2.50 7.99 -32.28
CA THR A 103 -1.13 8.46 -32.51
C THR A 103 -1.04 9.51 -33.61
N ASP A 104 -1.73 9.33 -34.74
CA ASP A 104 -1.60 10.22 -35.89
C ASP A 104 -2.23 11.59 -35.57
N LYS A 105 -3.36 11.60 -34.86
CA LYS A 105 -4.00 12.84 -34.38
C LYS A 105 -3.14 13.55 -33.33
N ILE A 106 -2.54 12.82 -32.39
CA ILE A 106 -1.66 13.38 -31.36
C ILE A 106 -0.44 14.05 -32.00
N LEU A 107 0.27 13.33 -32.88
CA LEU A 107 1.47 13.85 -33.53
C LEU A 107 1.16 15.04 -34.43
N LYS A 108 0.05 14.98 -35.18
CA LYS A 108 -0.41 16.12 -35.98
C LYS A 108 -0.75 17.33 -35.10
N PHE A 109 -1.45 17.13 -33.98
CA PHE A 109 -1.76 18.22 -33.06
C PHE A 109 -0.48 18.88 -32.51
N MET A 110 0.51 18.08 -32.12
CA MET A 110 1.79 18.58 -31.64
C MET A 110 2.51 19.38 -32.73
N GLN A 111 2.53 18.89 -33.96
CA GLN A 111 3.11 19.58 -35.10
C GLN A 111 2.41 20.91 -35.42
N ASP A 112 1.08 20.88 -35.57
CA ASP A 112 0.26 22.05 -35.94
C ASP A 112 0.35 23.18 -34.89
N ASN A 113 0.65 22.83 -33.62
CA ASN A 113 0.81 23.78 -32.52
C ASN A 113 2.27 24.03 -32.11
N ASN A 114 3.25 23.52 -32.87
CA ASN A 114 4.68 23.65 -32.59
C ASN A 114 5.08 23.23 -31.16
N ILE A 115 4.53 22.11 -30.69
CA ILE A 115 4.77 21.51 -29.38
C ILE A 115 5.94 20.52 -29.49
N SER A 116 6.95 20.67 -28.63
CA SER A 116 8.05 19.72 -28.55
C SER A 116 7.58 18.40 -27.95
N VAL A 117 8.21 17.29 -28.35
CA VAL A 117 7.87 15.93 -27.91
C VAL A 117 7.88 15.77 -26.38
N ASP A 118 8.67 16.62 -25.73
CA ASP A 118 9.02 16.56 -24.31
C ASP A 118 8.45 17.75 -23.52
N THR A 119 7.58 18.54 -24.17
CA THR A 119 6.90 19.68 -23.54
C THR A 119 6.10 19.17 -22.33
N PRO A 120 6.38 19.67 -21.13
CA PRO A 120 5.64 19.24 -19.95
C PRO A 120 4.19 19.71 -20.05
N LEU A 121 3.27 18.80 -19.78
CA LEU A 121 1.88 19.09 -19.49
C LEU A 121 1.77 19.55 -18.03
N HIS A 122 0.78 19.04 -17.28
CA HIS A 122 0.61 19.39 -15.89
C HIS A 122 1.65 18.71 -15.00
N PHE A 123 2.17 19.45 -14.02
CA PHE A 123 3.12 18.95 -13.04
C PHE A 123 4.40 18.31 -13.61
N GLY A 124 4.83 18.73 -14.80
CA GLY A 124 6.04 18.19 -15.42
C GLY A 124 5.81 16.86 -16.17
N VAL A 125 4.59 16.34 -16.17
CA VAL A 125 4.23 15.09 -16.86
C VAL A 125 4.43 15.26 -18.36
N THR A 126 5.11 14.32 -19.01
CA THR A 126 5.41 14.38 -20.45
C THR A 126 4.38 13.60 -21.26
N PRO A 127 4.28 13.82 -22.59
CA PRO A 127 3.49 12.97 -23.47
C PRO A 127 3.85 11.48 -23.37
N LEU A 128 5.14 11.17 -23.17
CA LEU A 128 5.60 9.78 -23.02
C LEU A 128 5.10 9.14 -21.73
N MET A 129 5.00 9.91 -20.63
CA MET A 129 4.41 9.42 -19.38
C MET A 129 2.92 9.07 -19.54
N TYR A 130 2.15 9.90 -20.27
CA TYR A 130 0.76 9.57 -20.62
C TYR A 130 0.65 8.29 -21.45
N ALA A 131 1.45 8.16 -22.51
CA ALA A 131 1.44 6.95 -23.34
C ALA A 131 1.86 5.71 -22.52
N SER A 132 2.79 5.87 -21.57
CA SER A 132 3.24 4.81 -20.68
C SER A 132 2.15 4.37 -19.70
N PHE A 133 1.48 5.31 -19.04
CA PHE A 133 0.34 5.07 -18.15
C PHE A 133 -0.78 4.28 -18.84
N TYR A 134 -1.10 4.65 -20.08
CA TYR A 134 -2.20 4.04 -20.83
C TYR A 134 -1.84 2.76 -21.61
N ASP A 135 -0.62 2.24 -21.48
CA ASP A 135 -0.13 1.12 -22.30
C ASP A 135 -0.27 1.37 -23.83
N ASP A 136 -0.12 2.64 -24.25
CA ASP A 136 -0.16 3.05 -25.66
C ASP A 136 1.24 2.94 -26.29
N GLU A 137 1.65 1.68 -26.50
CA GLU A 137 2.95 1.33 -27.09
C GLU A 137 3.21 2.05 -28.43
N LYS A 138 2.17 2.20 -29.28
CA LYS A 138 2.33 2.82 -30.60
C LYS A 138 2.71 4.29 -30.47
N THR A 139 1.99 5.04 -29.63
CA THR A 139 2.29 6.46 -29.40
C THR A 139 3.61 6.61 -28.64
N ALA A 140 3.84 5.81 -27.59
CA ALA A 140 5.08 5.83 -26.82
C ALA A 140 6.31 5.63 -27.72
N LYS A 141 6.26 4.62 -28.60
CA LYS A 141 7.34 4.34 -29.57
C LYS A 141 7.60 5.51 -30.49
N LYS A 142 6.55 6.14 -31.03
CA LYS A 142 6.69 7.30 -31.90
C LYS A 142 7.27 8.51 -31.18
N LEU A 143 6.87 8.74 -29.93
CA LEU A 143 7.42 9.81 -29.10
C LEU A 143 8.92 9.58 -28.85
N ILE A 144 9.34 8.36 -28.52
CA ILE A 144 10.76 8.01 -28.35
C ILE A 144 11.54 8.19 -29.66
N GLU A 145 10.99 7.73 -30.80
CA GLU A 145 11.59 7.95 -32.14
C GLU A 145 11.75 9.44 -32.49
N MET A 146 10.88 10.30 -31.95
CA MET A 146 10.94 11.76 -32.10
C MET A 146 11.86 12.44 -31.07
N GLY A 147 12.51 11.68 -30.20
CA GLY A 147 13.48 12.17 -29.22
C GLY A 147 12.90 12.49 -27.84
N ALA A 148 11.74 11.92 -27.47
CA ALA A 148 11.27 11.97 -26.08
C ALA A 148 12.29 11.28 -25.18
N ASP A 149 12.56 11.88 -24.02
CA ASP A 149 13.50 11.32 -23.05
C ASP A 149 12.78 10.28 -22.16
N PRO A 150 13.11 8.98 -22.26
CA PRO A 150 12.45 7.94 -21.48
C PRO A 150 12.87 7.94 -20.01
N HIS A 151 13.90 8.70 -19.62
CA HIS A 151 14.37 8.85 -18.24
C HIS A 151 13.83 10.10 -17.55
N LYS A 152 13.11 10.95 -18.28
CA LYS A 152 12.60 12.21 -17.74
C LYS A 152 11.67 11.95 -16.57
N LYS A 153 11.76 12.81 -15.56
CA LYS A 153 10.92 12.77 -14.36
C LYS A 153 10.03 13.99 -14.28
N ASP A 154 8.82 13.77 -13.76
CA ASP A 154 7.88 14.83 -13.48
C ASP A 154 8.23 15.55 -12.15
N ASN A 155 7.37 16.43 -11.67
CA ASN A 155 7.60 17.15 -10.41
C ASN A 155 7.52 16.26 -9.16
N TYR A 156 7.05 15.03 -9.28
CA TYR A 156 6.95 14.05 -8.20
C TYR A 156 8.03 12.97 -8.28
N GLU A 157 9.01 13.14 -9.18
CA GLU A 157 10.09 12.18 -9.45
C GLU A 157 9.63 10.88 -10.14
N LEU A 158 8.42 10.86 -10.71
CA LEU A 158 7.90 9.74 -11.49
C LEU A 158 8.40 9.79 -12.94
N SER A 159 8.91 8.67 -13.42
CA SER A 159 9.37 8.48 -14.80
C SER A 159 8.31 7.78 -15.66
N PRO A 160 8.46 7.74 -17.00
CA PRO A 160 7.63 6.88 -17.86
C PRO A 160 7.53 5.43 -17.36
N MET A 161 8.64 4.86 -16.87
CA MET A 161 8.65 3.49 -16.32
C MET A 161 7.81 3.38 -15.05
N ALA A 162 7.88 4.38 -14.17
CA ALA A 162 7.06 4.39 -12.95
C ALA A 162 5.57 4.41 -13.28
N TYR A 163 5.14 5.22 -14.25
CA TYR A 163 3.75 5.23 -14.73
C TYR A 163 3.32 3.93 -15.40
N ALA A 164 4.21 3.29 -16.16
CA ALA A 164 3.91 2.01 -16.77
C ALA A 164 3.70 0.91 -15.71
N MET A 165 4.53 0.88 -14.66
CA MET A 165 4.38 -0.05 -13.54
C MET A 165 3.12 0.23 -12.71
N GLU A 166 2.81 1.49 -12.51
CA GLU A 166 1.63 1.94 -11.77
C GLU A 166 0.34 1.31 -12.33
N ASN A 167 0.21 1.25 -13.66
CA ASN A 167 -1.02 0.86 -14.37
C ASN A 167 -0.98 -0.52 -15.04
N ASN A 168 -0.02 -1.36 -14.65
CA ASN A 168 0.20 -2.67 -15.28
C ASN A 168 0.36 -2.60 -16.82
N ALA A 169 0.99 -1.54 -17.33
CA ALA A 169 1.19 -1.28 -18.75
C ALA A 169 2.37 -2.10 -19.30
N THR A 170 2.15 -3.40 -19.47
CA THR A 170 3.19 -4.37 -19.83
C THR A 170 3.90 -4.09 -21.15
N LYS A 171 3.23 -3.51 -22.16
CA LYS A 171 3.85 -3.19 -23.45
C LYS A 171 4.74 -1.97 -23.32
N SER A 172 4.27 -0.96 -22.60
CA SER A 172 5.08 0.22 -22.28
C SER A 172 6.32 -0.15 -21.47
N VAL A 173 6.22 -1.04 -20.47
CA VAL A 173 7.39 -1.55 -19.73
C VAL A 173 8.40 -2.18 -20.68
N ARG A 174 7.98 -3.09 -21.57
CA ARG A 174 8.88 -3.73 -22.54
C ARG A 174 9.56 -2.72 -23.45
N LEU A 175 8.79 -1.78 -24.01
CA LEU A 175 9.32 -0.74 -24.89
C LEU A 175 10.36 0.14 -24.18
N LEU A 176 10.13 0.50 -22.92
CA LEU A 176 11.06 1.32 -22.14
C LEU A 176 12.36 0.55 -21.82
N LEU A 177 12.26 -0.75 -21.49
CA LEU A 177 13.44 -1.62 -21.36
C LEU A 177 14.24 -1.71 -22.65
N ASP A 178 13.55 -1.92 -23.78
CA ASP A 178 14.17 -1.95 -25.12
C ASP A 178 14.85 -0.61 -25.47
N SER A 179 14.39 0.48 -24.87
CA SER A 179 14.95 1.83 -25.01
C SER A 179 16.10 2.12 -24.03
N GLY A 180 16.51 1.15 -23.21
CA GLY A 180 17.64 1.25 -22.30
C GLY A 180 17.32 1.72 -20.89
N VAL A 181 16.05 1.94 -20.56
CA VAL A 181 15.61 2.25 -19.18
C VAL A 181 15.75 1.01 -18.31
N LYS A 182 16.17 1.21 -17.05
CA LYS A 182 16.34 0.12 -16.10
C LYS A 182 15.38 0.20 -14.92
N PHE A 183 15.14 -0.94 -14.29
CA PHE A 183 14.29 -1.04 -13.11
C PHE A 183 14.89 -0.39 -11.85
N ASP A 184 16.22 -0.25 -11.77
CA ASP A 184 16.89 0.43 -10.65
C ASP A 184 16.71 1.95 -10.64
N GLU A 185 16.17 2.52 -11.73
CA GLU A 185 15.80 3.93 -11.83
C GLU A 185 14.44 4.24 -11.18
N VAL A 186 13.68 3.21 -10.82
CA VAL A 186 12.39 3.31 -10.14
C VAL A 186 12.54 2.72 -8.74
N GLU A 187 12.33 3.55 -7.72
CA GLU A 187 12.19 3.09 -6.32
C GLU A 187 10.73 3.13 -5.88
N ILE A 188 10.01 4.16 -6.32
CA ILE A 188 8.67 4.50 -5.86
C ILE A 188 7.74 4.64 -7.06
N VAL A 189 6.52 4.15 -6.89
CA VAL A 189 5.37 4.45 -7.76
C VAL A 189 4.28 5.08 -6.90
N GLN A 190 3.30 5.71 -7.54
CA GLN A 190 2.07 6.08 -6.85
C GLN A 190 1.24 4.83 -6.58
N GLU A 191 0.74 4.68 -5.35
CA GLU A 191 -0.16 3.58 -5.01
C GLU A 191 -1.53 3.79 -5.66
N THR A 192 -1.72 3.30 -6.87
CA THR A 192 -3.06 3.30 -7.45
C THR A 192 -3.85 2.19 -6.79
N TYR A 193 -4.96 2.55 -6.14
CA TYR A 193 -5.85 1.62 -5.45
C TYR A 193 -6.58 0.73 -6.47
N GLY A 194 -5.86 -0.20 -7.09
CA GLY A 194 -6.47 -1.28 -7.87
C GLY A 194 -7.25 -2.28 -7.00
N ILE A 195 -7.18 -2.12 -5.67
CA ILE A 195 -7.65 -3.07 -4.68
C ILE A 195 -8.20 -2.30 -3.45
N MET A 196 -9.13 -1.38 -3.66
CA MET A 196 -10.16 -1.15 -2.64
C MET A 196 -11.43 -1.81 -3.13
N ASP A 197 -11.85 -2.83 -2.37
CA ASP A 197 -13.09 -3.59 -2.51
C ASP A 197 -13.07 -4.82 -3.44
N VAL A 198 -11.99 -5.64 -3.38
CA VAL A 198 -12.01 -7.04 -3.92
C VAL A 198 -13.24 -7.80 -3.43
N GLU A 199 -13.70 -7.46 -2.23
CA GLU A 199 -14.88 -8.03 -1.58
C GLU A 199 -16.14 -7.86 -2.43
N ASN A 200 -16.33 -6.70 -3.05
CA ASN A 200 -17.46 -6.39 -3.93
C ASN A 200 -17.28 -6.91 -5.36
N TRP A 201 -16.07 -7.37 -5.72
CA TRP A 201 -15.75 -7.89 -7.05
C TRP A 201 -15.71 -9.42 -7.11
N ILE A 202 -15.70 -10.13 -5.97
CA ILE A 202 -15.87 -11.59 -5.97
C ILE A 202 -17.33 -11.89 -6.33
N ASP A 203 -17.53 -12.53 -7.48
CA ASP A 203 -18.84 -12.99 -7.92
C ASP A 203 -19.19 -14.33 -7.26
N SER A 204 -18.25 -15.28 -7.27
CA SER A 204 -18.40 -16.56 -6.57
C SER A 204 -17.06 -17.20 -6.24
N VAL A 205 -17.06 -18.14 -5.28
CA VAL A 205 -15.91 -19.00 -4.96
C VAL A 205 -16.33 -20.44 -5.25
N SER A 206 -15.49 -21.15 -5.99
CA SER A 206 -15.62 -22.58 -6.25
C SER A 206 -14.38 -23.31 -5.75
N PHE A 207 -14.39 -24.63 -5.75
CA PHE A 207 -13.25 -25.43 -5.29
C PHE A 207 -12.90 -26.47 -6.35
N ASP A 208 -11.60 -26.70 -6.54
CA ASP A 208 -11.14 -27.83 -7.35
C ASP A 208 -11.33 -29.17 -6.60
N GLU A 209 -10.99 -30.28 -7.25
CA GLU A 209 -10.99 -31.63 -6.65
C GLU A 209 -10.08 -31.75 -5.40
N ASN A 210 -9.10 -30.85 -5.29
CA ASN A 210 -8.18 -30.74 -4.17
C ASN A 210 -8.68 -29.80 -3.07
N ALA A 211 -9.90 -29.26 -3.17
CA ALA A 211 -10.44 -28.23 -2.27
C ALA A 211 -9.60 -26.95 -2.24
N THR A 212 -8.83 -26.70 -3.30
CA THR A 212 -8.19 -25.42 -3.55
C THR A 212 -9.28 -24.43 -3.99
N PRO A 213 -9.41 -23.25 -3.36
CA PRO A 213 -10.39 -22.26 -3.79
C PRO A 213 -10.00 -21.67 -5.15
N ILE A 214 -10.95 -21.67 -6.08
CA ILE A 214 -10.94 -20.98 -7.38
C ILE A 214 -11.92 -19.81 -7.29
N ILE A 215 -11.49 -18.58 -7.59
CA ILE A 215 -12.32 -17.40 -7.41
C ILE A 215 -12.77 -16.80 -8.74
N HIS A 216 -14.06 -16.54 -8.85
CA HIS A 216 -14.68 -15.90 -10.01
C HIS A 216 -14.94 -14.43 -9.69
N TYR A 217 -14.40 -13.53 -10.51
CA TYR A 217 -14.56 -12.08 -10.34
C TYR A 217 -15.64 -11.52 -11.28
N ARG A 218 -16.41 -10.55 -10.78
CA ARG A 218 -17.49 -9.85 -11.49
C ARG A 218 -16.95 -8.91 -12.57
N THR A 219 -15.75 -8.37 -12.38
CA THR A 219 -15.05 -7.55 -13.38
C THR A 219 -13.60 -8.02 -13.54
N LYS A 220 -13.06 -7.96 -14.76
CA LYS A 220 -11.62 -8.14 -15.04
C LYS A 220 -10.87 -6.80 -15.10
N GLU A 221 -11.62 -5.69 -15.12
CA GLU A 221 -11.08 -4.35 -15.24
C GLU A 221 -10.93 -3.77 -13.84
N VAL A 222 -9.67 -3.66 -13.42
CA VAL A 222 -9.27 -2.86 -12.27
C VAL A 222 -9.44 -1.39 -12.70
N LEU A 223 -10.43 -0.73 -12.11
CA LEU A 223 -10.61 0.71 -12.31
C LEU A 223 -9.59 1.43 -11.43
N PHE A 224 -8.55 1.95 -12.07
CA PHE A 224 -7.57 2.84 -11.47
C PHE A 224 -8.18 4.25 -11.39
N SER A 225 -8.54 4.74 -10.20
CA SER A 225 -8.85 6.18 -10.05
C SER A 225 -8.47 6.71 -8.66
N GLY A 226 -7.72 7.81 -8.66
CA GLY A 226 -7.34 8.57 -7.48
C GLY A 226 -5.85 8.48 -7.13
N GLY A 227 -5.27 9.64 -6.82
CA GLY A 227 -3.92 9.74 -6.28
C GLY A 227 -3.74 8.92 -5.01
N GLY A 228 -2.57 8.28 -4.89
CA GLY A 228 -2.23 7.36 -3.81
C GLY A 228 -0.98 7.76 -3.05
N GLU A 229 -0.65 7.01 -2.00
CA GLU A 229 0.59 7.19 -1.27
C GLU A 229 1.80 6.79 -2.14
N PRO A 230 3.00 7.33 -1.91
CA PRO A 230 4.19 6.76 -2.53
C PRO A 230 4.39 5.33 -1.99
N TYR A 231 4.64 4.39 -2.89
CA TYR A 231 4.75 2.98 -2.59
C TYR A 231 6.02 2.37 -3.20
N TYR A 232 6.66 1.45 -2.49
CA TYR A 232 7.78 0.70 -3.05
C TYR A 232 7.27 -0.11 -4.25
N PHE A 233 7.86 0.10 -5.43
CA PHE A 233 7.28 -0.42 -6.67
C PHE A 233 7.16 -1.96 -6.67
N ILE A 234 8.10 -2.70 -6.09
CA ILE A 234 7.97 -4.17 -6.00
C ILE A 234 6.76 -4.56 -5.16
N SER A 235 6.57 -3.91 -4.01
CA SER A 235 5.39 -4.17 -3.18
C SER A 235 4.10 -3.82 -3.92
N HIS A 236 4.10 -2.77 -4.76
CA HIS A 236 2.96 -2.43 -5.62
C HIS A 236 2.67 -3.55 -6.63
N LEU A 237 3.68 -4.02 -7.35
CA LEU A 237 3.54 -5.10 -8.33
C LEU A 237 3.00 -6.39 -7.68
N VAL A 238 3.54 -6.75 -6.52
CA VAL A 238 3.15 -7.97 -5.79
C VAL A 238 1.74 -7.84 -5.23
N ARG A 239 1.42 -6.71 -4.57
CA ARG A 239 0.10 -6.45 -4.00
C ARG A 239 -0.99 -6.39 -5.07
N ASN A 240 -0.69 -5.90 -6.27
CA ASN A 240 -1.65 -5.83 -7.37
C ASN A 240 -1.60 -7.05 -8.32
N ASN A 241 -0.88 -8.11 -7.93
CA ASN A 241 -0.72 -9.33 -8.73
C ASN A 241 -0.28 -9.08 -10.19
N MET A 242 0.60 -8.10 -10.41
CA MET A 242 1.12 -7.72 -11.73
C MET A 242 2.22 -8.69 -12.17
N TYR A 243 1.83 -9.95 -12.39
CA TYR A 243 2.73 -11.08 -12.62
C TYR A 243 3.71 -10.85 -13.78
N ASP A 244 3.24 -10.38 -14.93
CA ASP A 244 4.08 -10.23 -16.11
C ASP A 244 5.18 -9.18 -15.91
N ILE A 245 4.87 -8.07 -15.23
CA ILE A 245 5.85 -7.05 -14.87
C ILE A 245 6.80 -7.58 -13.80
N MET A 246 6.30 -8.20 -12.74
CA MET A 246 7.17 -8.77 -11.69
C MET A 246 8.13 -9.82 -12.26
N LYS A 247 7.66 -10.64 -13.20
CA LYS A 247 8.49 -11.61 -13.92
C LYS A 247 9.57 -10.91 -14.74
N MET A 248 9.22 -9.88 -15.51
CA MET A 248 10.21 -9.06 -16.24
C MET A 248 11.26 -8.45 -15.30
N VAL A 249 10.85 -7.94 -14.13
CA VAL A 249 11.77 -7.42 -13.11
C VAL A 249 12.78 -8.48 -12.69
N LEU A 250 12.32 -9.67 -12.30
CA LEU A 250 13.20 -10.71 -11.80
C LEU A 250 14.11 -11.30 -12.90
N GLU A 251 13.59 -11.47 -14.11
CA GLU A 251 14.34 -11.95 -15.28
C GLU A 251 15.44 -10.97 -15.72
N SER A 252 15.26 -9.67 -15.47
CA SER A 252 16.29 -8.65 -15.75
C SER A 252 17.55 -8.78 -14.88
N GLY A 253 17.49 -9.57 -13.81
CA GLY A 253 18.54 -9.65 -12.80
C GLY A 253 18.41 -8.62 -11.68
N TYR A 254 17.36 -7.79 -11.68
CA TYR A 254 17.04 -6.93 -10.54
C TYR A 254 16.87 -7.76 -9.25
N ARG A 255 17.29 -7.19 -8.12
CA ARG A 255 17.21 -7.82 -6.80
C ARG A 255 16.37 -6.95 -5.87
N PRO A 256 15.08 -7.29 -5.69
CA PRO A 256 14.22 -6.56 -4.77
C PRO A 256 14.77 -6.51 -3.35
N TYR A 257 14.58 -5.37 -2.69
CA TYR A 257 14.61 -5.34 -1.23
C TYR A 257 13.58 -6.29 -0.65
N THR A 258 13.99 -7.03 0.37
CA THR A 258 13.15 -8.03 1.03
C THR A 258 11.98 -7.39 1.76
N TYR A 259 12.25 -6.29 2.46
CA TYR A 259 11.29 -5.64 3.33
C TYR A 259 11.01 -4.21 2.87
N SER A 260 9.76 -3.79 3.02
CA SER A 260 9.34 -2.42 2.80
C SER A 260 8.30 -2.00 3.83
N THR A 261 8.33 -0.74 4.22
CA THR A 261 7.27 -0.12 5.01
C THR A 261 7.03 1.30 4.54
N PHE A 262 5.88 1.83 4.90
CA PHE A 262 5.47 3.19 4.60
C PHE A 262 5.09 3.90 5.90
N ASN A 263 5.62 5.10 6.13
CA ASN A 263 5.28 5.92 7.27
C ASN A 263 5.21 7.41 6.88
N MET A 264 4.04 8.03 7.04
CA MET A 264 3.81 9.47 6.85
C MET A 264 4.35 10.06 5.52
N GLY A 265 4.31 9.32 4.42
CA GLY A 265 4.80 9.79 3.11
C GLY A 265 6.21 9.29 2.77
N GLU A 266 6.87 8.58 3.69
CA GLU A 266 8.20 8.01 3.47
C GLU A 266 8.13 6.50 3.32
N VAL A 267 8.59 6.03 2.16
CA VAL A 267 8.89 4.61 1.90
C VAL A 267 10.26 4.30 2.48
N SER A 268 10.35 3.21 3.25
CA SER A 268 11.60 2.64 3.76
C SER A 268 11.74 1.21 3.25
N VAL A 269 12.87 0.90 2.64
CA VAL A 269 13.18 -0.44 2.09
C VAL A 269 14.49 -0.96 2.70
N SER A 270 14.57 -2.26 2.96
CA SER A 270 15.81 -2.89 3.43
C SER A 270 15.82 -4.40 3.19
N ASN A 271 17.02 -4.99 3.16
CA ASN A 271 17.23 -6.43 3.25
C ASN A 271 17.40 -6.94 4.69
N LYS A 272 17.49 -6.05 5.67
CA LYS A 272 17.63 -6.37 7.09
C LYS A 272 16.38 -5.95 7.84
N LEU A 273 15.78 -6.89 8.55
CA LEU A 273 14.54 -6.63 9.28
C LEU A 273 14.74 -5.59 10.40
N GLU A 274 15.96 -5.51 10.95
CA GLU A 274 16.33 -4.58 12.02
C GLU A 274 16.36 -3.10 11.59
N GLU A 275 16.48 -2.85 10.29
CA GLU A 275 16.49 -1.52 9.70
C GLU A 275 15.06 -1.00 9.43
N ILE A 276 14.06 -1.88 9.47
CA ILE A 276 12.66 -1.50 9.23
C ILE A 276 12.07 -0.78 10.45
N PRO A 277 11.53 0.44 10.27
CA PRO A 277 10.80 1.16 11.31
C PRO A 277 9.77 0.28 12.03
N GLY A 278 9.77 0.31 13.36
CA GLY A 278 8.87 -0.50 14.19
C GLY A 278 9.48 -1.82 14.70
N TYR A 279 10.51 -2.35 14.05
CA TYR A 279 11.14 -3.62 14.47
C TYR A 279 11.61 -3.60 15.94
N LYS A 280 12.30 -2.53 16.36
CA LYS A 280 12.81 -2.41 17.74
C LYS A 280 11.69 -2.45 18.78
N ASN A 281 10.53 -1.88 18.47
CA ASN A 281 9.37 -1.88 19.36
C ASN A 281 8.84 -3.30 19.54
N ILE A 282 8.69 -4.04 18.44
CA ILE A 282 8.27 -5.45 18.47
C ILE A 282 9.27 -6.30 19.26
N LYS A 283 10.56 -6.19 18.96
CA LYS A 283 11.62 -6.94 19.66
C LYS A 283 11.61 -6.68 21.18
N ASN A 284 11.46 -5.41 21.59
CA ASN A 284 11.44 -5.03 23.01
C ASN A 284 10.22 -5.56 23.78
N THR A 285 9.13 -5.93 23.09
CA THR A 285 7.99 -6.58 23.74
C THR A 285 8.22 -8.07 24.02
N ASN A 286 9.41 -8.62 23.70
CA ASN A 286 9.81 -10.01 23.93
C ASN A 286 8.82 -11.05 23.38
N LYS A 287 8.07 -10.69 22.34
CA LYS A 287 7.28 -11.63 21.56
C LYS A 287 8.13 -12.01 20.36
N GLU A 288 8.95 -13.05 20.49
CA GLU A 288 9.63 -13.69 19.34
C GLU A 288 8.64 -13.94 18.19
N TYR A 289 7.40 -14.28 18.54
CA TYR A 289 6.25 -14.38 17.66
C TYR A 289 5.89 -13.10 16.90
N GLY A 290 5.96 -11.95 17.56
CA GLY A 290 5.73 -10.67 16.91
C GLY A 290 6.80 -10.39 15.86
N VAL A 291 8.02 -10.93 16.01
CA VAL A 291 9.10 -10.76 15.04
C VAL A 291 8.84 -11.53 13.76
N GLU A 292 8.39 -12.78 13.83
CA GLU A 292 8.09 -13.59 12.64
C GLU A 292 6.80 -13.13 11.93
N GLU A 293 5.79 -12.70 12.68
CA GLU A 293 4.64 -11.98 12.09
C GLU A 293 5.11 -10.71 11.37
N PHE A 294 5.93 -9.89 12.03
CA PHE A 294 6.46 -8.65 11.44
C PHE A 294 7.34 -8.92 10.21
N ARG A 295 8.14 -9.99 10.23
CA ARG A 295 8.93 -10.46 9.08
C ARG A 295 8.02 -10.71 7.88
N LEU A 296 6.95 -11.48 8.07
CA LEU A 296 6.01 -11.76 7.01
C LEU A 296 5.35 -10.48 6.50
N TYR A 297 4.74 -9.71 7.39
CA TYR A 297 3.94 -8.54 7.01
C TYR A 297 4.75 -7.45 6.31
N MET A 298 6.02 -7.27 6.68
CA MET A 298 6.89 -6.27 6.03
C MET A 298 7.56 -6.81 4.77
N SER A 299 7.53 -8.12 4.52
CA SER A 299 8.10 -8.72 3.32
C SER A 299 7.16 -8.60 2.12
N VAL A 300 7.69 -8.88 0.91
CA VAL A 300 6.87 -9.01 -0.30
C VAL A 300 5.75 -10.06 -0.16
N TYR A 301 5.94 -11.10 0.66
CA TYR A 301 4.93 -12.14 0.90
C TYR A 301 3.75 -11.64 1.72
N GLY A 302 3.96 -10.65 2.60
CA GLY A 302 2.90 -10.04 3.39
C GLY A 302 1.82 -9.39 2.53
N GLY A 303 2.24 -8.75 1.42
CA GLY A 303 1.32 -8.15 0.45
C GLY A 303 0.38 -9.16 -0.22
N LEU A 304 0.72 -10.45 -0.23
CA LEU A 304 -0.07 -11.51 -0.86
C LEU A 304 -1.19 -12.06 0.03
N LEU A 305 -1.23 -11.67 1.31
CA LEU A 305 -2.28 -12.11 2.26
C LEU A 305 -3.67 -11.55 1.94
N ASP A 306 -3.73 -10.50 1.11
CA ASP A 306 -4.96 -9.86 0.64
C ASP A 306 -5.13 -9.99 -0.88
N VAL A 307 -4.24 -10.73 -1.54
CA VAL A 307 -4.24 -10.86 -2.99
C VAL A 307 -5.13 -12.01 -3.43
N PRO A 308 -6.01 -11.77 -4.41
CA PRO A 308 -6.74 -12.85 -5.06
C PRO A 308 -5.82 -13.76 -5.89
N GLU A 309 -5.97 -15.08 -5.71
CA GLU A 309 -5.22 -16.13 -6.44
C GLU A 309 -3.69 -15.90 -6.49
N PRO A 310 -3.01 -15.76 -5.33
CA PRO A 310 -1.61 -15.36 -5.28
C PRO A 310 -0.63 -16.46 -5.72
N GLY A 311 -1.11 -17.66 -6.03
CA GLY A 311 -0.29 -18.87 -6.20
C GLY A 311 0.86 -18.71 -7.20
N ALA A 312 0.58 -18.16 -8.38
CA ALA A 312 1.60 -17.96 -9.42
C ALA A 312 2.65 -16.92 -9.00
N MET A 313 2.23 -15.85 -8.34
CA MET A 313 3.14 -14.84 -7.79
C MET A 313 4.03 -15.44 -6.69
N ILE A 314 3.47 -16.25 -5.79
CA ILE A 314 4.25 -16.95 -4.75
C ILE A 314 5.30 -17.86 -5.39
N ASP A 315 4.91 -18.67 -6.38
CA ASP A 315 5.83 -19.56 -7.08
C ASP A 315 6.96 -18.80 -7.75
N LEU A 316 6.66 -17.66 -8.38
CA LEU A 316 7.65 -16.78 -8.98
C LEU A 316 8.63 -16.23 -7.93
N LEU A 317 8.13 -15.72 -6.80
CA LEU A 317 9.00 -15.19 -5.73
C LEU A 317 9.90 -16.27 -5.13
N LEU A 318 9.36 -17.49 -4.93
CA LEU A 318 10.12 -18.64 -4.43
C LEU A 318 11.18 -19.10 -5.44
N GLN A 319 10.86 -19.11 -6.74
CA GLN A 319 11.80 -19.49 -7.79
C GLN A 319 13.05 -18.60 -7.82
N TYR A 320 12.92 -17.32 -7.43
CA TYR A 320 14.00 -16.34 -7.41
C TYR A 320 14.60 -16.12 -6.01
N ASP A 321 14.32 -17.02 -5.06
CA ASP A 321 14.85 -17.00 -3.68
C ASP A 321 14.64 -15.65 -2.97
N ILE A 322 13.48 -15.01 -3.16
CA ILE A 322 13.15 -13.76 -2.48
C ILE A 322 12.95 -14.01 -0.98
N GLY A 323 13.61 -13.21 -0.16
CA GLY A 323 13.63 -13.38 1.30
C GLY A 323 12.33 -12.99 2.00
N GLY A 324 12.34 -13.05 3.34
CA GLY A 324 11.22 -12.61 4.17
C GLY A 324 10.24 -13.74 4.54
N ILE A 325 10.60 -14.98 4.25
CA ILE A 325 9.87 -16.18 4.64
C ILE A 325 10.06 -16.44 6.14
N PRO A 326 8.98 -16.58 6.93
CA PRO A 326 9.05 -16.97 8.34
C PRO A 326 9.60 -18.38 8.54
N ASN A 327 10.02 -18.69 9.77
CA ASN A 327 10.51 -20.02 10.14
C ASN A 327 9.39 -21.09 10.27
N ASP A 328 9.80 -22.36 10.38
CA ASP A 328 8.86 -23.50 10.49
C ASP A 328 8.03 -23.46 11.78
N GLU A 329 8.57 -22.90 12.87
CA GLU A 329 7.83 -22.73 14.13
C GLU A 329 6.64 -21.78 13.95
N PHE A 330 6.82 -20.70 13.19
CA PHE A 330 5.74 -19.80 12.79
C PHE A 330 4.66 -20.55 12.00
N LEU A 331 5.05 -21.36 11.00
CA LEU A 331 4.09 -22.12 10.20
C LEU A 331 3.29 -23.12 11.04
N LYS A 332 3.94 -23.85 11.95
CA LYS A 332 3.28 -24.78 12.87
C LYS A 332 2.29 -24.04 13.76
N ARG A 333 2.71 -22.89 14.30
CA ARG A 333 1.84 -22.08 15.15
C ARG A 333 0.64 -21.52 14.39
N MET A 334 0.83 -20.99 13.19
CA MET A 334 -0.30 -20.49 12.39
C MET A 334 -1.27 -21.61 12.04
N TYR A 335 -0.76 -22.83 11.83
CA TYR A 335 -1.61 -24.00 11.67
C TYR A 335 -2.43 -24.26 12.95
N ASP A 336 -1.78 -24.33 14.11
CA ASP A 336 -2.46 -24.60 15.38
C ASP A 336 -3.49 -23.50 15.72
N ASP A 337 -3.07 -22.23 15.72
CA ASP A 337 -3.87 -21.09 16.18
C ASP A 337 -4.98 -20.69 15.18
N LYS A 338 -4.76 -20.84 13.87
CA LYS A 338 -5.70 -20.36 12.83
C LYS A 338 -6.41 -21.47 12.06
N CYS A 339 -5.75 -22.60 11.82
CA CYS A 339 -6.33 -23.72 11.06
C CYS A 339 -7.05 -24.67 12.03
N TYR A 340 -6.31 -25.34 12.90
CA TYR A 340 -6.80 -26.41 13.75
C TYR A 340 -7.80 -25.93 14.81
N GLU A 341 -7.51 -24.84 15.53
CA GLU A 341 -8.46 -24.30 16.51
C GLU A 341 -9.74 -23.77 15.85
N THR A 342 -9.67 -23.21 14.64
CA THR A 342 -10.88 -22.83 13.89
C THR A 342 -11.70 -24.06 13.50
N TYR A 343 -11.06 -25.14 13.02
CA TYR A 343 -11.72 -26.41 12.75
C TYR A 343 -12.38 -27.01 14.00
N ARG A 344 -11.66 -27.02 15.14
CA ARG A 344 -12.19 -27.50 16.42
C ARG A 344 -13.42 -26.70 16.86
N TYR A 345 -13.35 -25.38 16.71
CA TYR A 345 -14.46 -24.49 17.02
C TYR A 345 -15.64 -24.72 16.09
N ASP A 346 -15.41 -24.88 14.78
CA ASP A 346 -16.45 -25.17 13.80
C ASP A 346 -17.19 -26.48 14.11
N ILE A 347 -16.47 -27.56 14.47
CA ILE A 347 -17.10 -28.81 14.94
C ILE A 347 -17.88 -28.57 16.22
N ALA A 348 -17.30 -27.86 17.20
CA ALA A 348 -17.95 -27.61 18.48
C ALA A 348 -19.24 -26.80 18.33
N VAL A 349 -19.30 -25.83 17.41
CA VAL A 349 -20.45 -24.94 17.19
C VAL A 349 -21.46 -25.51 16.19
N GLY A 350 -21.00 -26.22 15.14
CA GLY A 350 -21.85 -26.92 14.18
C GLY A 350 -22.73 -27.99 14.82
N TYR A 351 -22.32 -28.51 15.98
CA TYR A 351 -23.15 -29.37 16.84
C TYR A 351 -24.33 -28.65 17.50
N TYR A 352 -24.32 -27.32 17.61
CA TYR A 352 -25.30 -26.53 18.39
C TYR A 352 -26.11 -25.49 17.59
N LYS A 353 -25.75 -25.13 16.35
CA LYS A 353 -26.56 -24.23 15.51
C LYS A 353 -26.54 -24.59 14.02
N MET A 354 -27.72 -24.44 13.40
CA MET A 354 -28.00 -24.60 11.98
C MET A 354 -27.23 -23.53 11.17
N GLY A 355 -26.20 -23.97 10.42
CA GLY A 355 -25.37 -23.16 9.52
C GLY A 355 -23.95 -22.93 10.07
N SER A 356 -22.95 -23.65 9.54
CA SER A 356 -21.55 -23.37 9.83
C SER A 356 -21.17 -22.01 9.24
N MET A 357 -20.46 -21.19 10.01
CA MET A 357 -19.96 -19.88 9.57
C MET A 357 -18.71 -20.02 8.67
N PHE A 358 -18.28 -21.26 8.42
CA PHE A 358 -17.11 -21.64 7.63
C PHE A 358 -17.46 -22.81 6.72
N ASP A 359 -16.73 -22.99 5.62
CA ASP A 359 -16.82 -24.21 4.82
C ASP A 359 -16.16 -25.37 5.59
N SER A 360 -17.01 -26.14 6.29
CA SER A 360 -16.62 -27.29 7.10
C SER A 360 -15.84 -28.35 6.30
N ALA A 361 -16.07 -28.48 4.98
CA ALA A 361 -15.35 -29.44 4.14
C ALA A 361 -13.90 -29.00 3.90
N PHE A 362 -13.69 -27.70 3.68
CA PHE A 362 -12.35 -27.12 3.56
C PHE A 362 -11.55 -27.29 4.86
N LEU A 363 -12.11 -26.90 6.01
CA LEU A 363 -11.45 -27.04 7.31
C LEU A 363 -11.20 -28.51 7.66
N GLN A 364 -12.14 -29.41 7.38
CA GLN A 364 -11.94 -30.84 7.61
C GLN A 364 -10.79 -31.42 6.79
N LYS A 365 -10.64 -31.00 5.52
CA LYS A 365 -9.58 -31.51 4.66
C LYS A 365 -8.19 -30.98 5.04
N HIS A 366 -8.10 -29.71 5.39
CA HIS A 366 -6.81 -29.03 5.57
C HIS A 366 -6.38 -28.86 7.03
N CYS A 367 -7.32 -28.80 7.97
CA CYS A 367 -7.09 -28.40 9.36
C CYS A 367 -7.42 -29.49 10.41
N SER A 368 -7.70 -30.74 10.00
CA SER A 368 -8.21 -31.76 10.94
C SER A 368 -7.15 -32.48 11.76
N ASP A 369 -5.88 -32.45 11.34
CA ASP A 369 -4.80 -33.15 12.04
C ASP A 369 -4.13 -32.22 13.07
N LYS A 370 -4.32 -32.52 14.35
CA LYS A 370 -3.71 -31.79 15.48
C LYS A 370 -2.19 -31.70 15.40
N ASN A 371 -1.53 -32.68 14.80
CA ASN A 371 -0.08 -32.78 14.76
C ASN A 371 0.53 -32.22 13.46
N ALA A 372 -0.29 -31.75 12.51
CA ALA A 372 0.18 -31.22 11.24
C ALA A 372 0.74 -29.79 11.34
N THR A 373 1.30 -29.29 10.24
CA THR A 373 1.80 -27.93 10.03
C THR A 373 1.58 -27.54 8.58
N PHE A 374 1.56 -26.25 8.27
CA PHE A 374 1.76 -25.81 6.89
C PHE A 374 3.16 -26.22 6.43
N LYS A 375 3.26 -26.80 5.23
CA LYS A 375 4.51 -27.33 4.64
C LYS A 375 5.46 -26.22 4.21
N ASN A 376 4.92 -25.07 3.82
CA ASN A 376 5.67 -23.91 3.37
C ASN A 376 4.80 -22.65 3.41
N ILE A 377 5.42 -21.52 3.09
CA ILE A 377 4.75 -20.22 3.06
C ILE A 377 3.59 -20.14 2.05
N LYS A 378 3.69 -20.86 0.92
CA LYS A 378 2.63 -20.90 -0.10
C LYS A 378 1.36 -21.50 0.48
N GLU A 379 1.46 -22.64 1.15
CA GLU A 379 0.32 -23.31 1.77
C GLU A 379 -0.34 -22.41 2.82
N TYR A 380 0.45 -21.74 3.66
CA TYR A 380 -0.07 -20.80 4.65
C TYR A 380 -0.80 -19.60 4.01
N ILE A 381 -0.20 -18.94 2.99
CA ILE A 381 -0.83 -17.78 2.33
C ILE A 381 -2.13 -18.19 1.62
N LEU A 382 -2.12 -19.33 0.90
CA LEU A 382 -3.32 -19.83 0.23
C LEU A 382 -4.43 -20.13 1.24
N PHE A 383 -4.09 -20.73 2.39
CA PHE A 383 -5.02 -20.92 3.50
C PHE A 383 -5.55 -19.59 4.06
N ALA A 384 -4.67 -18.62 4.32
CA ALA A 384 -5.06 -17.34 4.91
C ALA A 384 -5.99 -16.53 3.99
N VAL A 385 -5.69 -16.51 2.70
CA VAL A 385 -6.56 -15.90 1.67
C VAL A 385 -7.90 -16.65 1.57
N GLY A 386 -7.88 -17.98 1.62
CA GLY A 386 -9.09 -18.80 1.61
C GLY A 386 -10.01 -18.52 2.81
N GLN A 387 -9.44 -18.47 4.02
CA GLN A 387 -10.22 -18.20 5.24
C GLN A 387 -10.90 -16.83 5.24
N LYS A 388 -10.22 -15.77 4.80
CA LYS A 388 -10.82 -14.41 4.72
C LYS A 388 -12.08 -14.39 3.84
N LYS A 389 -12.15 -15.26 2.83
CA LYS A 389 -13.29 -15.37 1.92
C LYS A 389 -14.45 -16.18 2.50
N LEU A 390 -14.18 -17.11 3.43
CA LEU A 390 -15.17 -17.96 4.09
C LEU A 390 -15.88 -17.30 5.27
N MET A 391 -15.28 -16.26 5.88
CA MET A 391 -15.86 -15.53 7.03
C MET A 391 -16.96 -14.53 6.64
N LYS A 392 -17.50 -14.62 5.43
CA LYS A 392 -18.58 -13.78 4.88
C LYS A 392 -19.74 -14.67 4.45
#